data_AF-A0A401GB92-F1
#
_entry.id   AF-A0A401GB92-F1
#
_cell.length_a   1.000
_cell.length_b   1.000
_cell.length_c   1.000
_cell.angle_alpha   90.00
_cell.angle_beta   90.00
_cell.angle_gamma   90.00
#
_symmetry.space_group_name_H-M   'P 1'
#
loop_
_entity.id
_entity.type
_entity.pdbx_description
1 polymer ?
#
loop_
_entity_poly.entity_id
_entity_poly.type
_entity_poly.pdbx_seq_one_letter_code
_entity_poly.pdbx_strand_id
1 'polypeptide(L)'
;MDESRHHGSQKELGFRKPKIFNSSDRSKLREFINQCKNYMAGNSHIYQENNQKIAFVLLHMQGGTAESWVQSFIETKLINDNFLSYGSWKEFITDVNKAFGDENIEETACTLLRNIKQGMRTADDYIAKFQSLAPKAKLEDARSIEYFKWGLNDPLRQRRYGMESMPKTLDKWYEYTSRFDNQWRSA
;
A
#
# COMPACT_ATOMS: atom_id res chain seq x y z
N MET A 1 -13.70 40.57 -34.29
CA MET A 1 -13.54 39.13 -34.51
C MET A 1 -13.48 38.49 -33.14
N ASP A 2 -14.48 37.65 -32.89
CA ASP A 2 -14.77 36.95 -31.64
C ASP A 2 -13.89 35.69 -31.58
N GLU A 3 -12.98 35.62 -30.62
CA GLU A 3 -12.31 34.37 -30.24
C GLU A 3 -12.79 33.99 -28.84
N SER A 4 -14.00 33.47 -28.80
CA SER A 4 -14.55 32.73 -27.66
C SER A 4 -13.71 31.46 -27.47
N ARG A 5 -12.66 31.55 -26.65
CA ARG A 5 -11.89 30.40 -26.18
C ARG A 5 -12.82 29.51 -25.35
N HIS A 6 -13.33 28.45 -25.98
CA HIS A 6 -13.99 27.36 -25.28
C HIS A 6 -13.04 26.78 -24.23
N HIS A 7 -13.27 27.11 -22.95
CA HIS A 7 -12.77 26.35 -21.81
C HIS A 7 -13.53 25.02 -21.80
N GLY A 8 -13.10 24.07 -22.64
CA GLY A 8 -13.64 22.72 -22.63
C GLY A 8 -13.41 22.12 -21.24
N SER A 9 -14.48 21.91 -20.47
CA SER A 9 -14.40 21.25 -19.18
C SER A 9 -13.72 19.90 -19.36
N GLN A 10 -12.50 19.78 -18.85
CA GLN A 10 -11.77 18.54 -18.91
C GLN A 10 -12.53 17.48 -18.12
N LYS A 11 -12.76 16.32 -18.72
CA LYS A 11 -13.48 15.20 -18.11
C LYS A 11 -12.51 14.15 -17.59
N GLU A 12 -12.91 13.45 -16.55
CA GLU A 12 -12.19 12.25 -16.09
C GLU A 12 -12.23 11.16 -17.17
N LEU A 13 -11.12 10.45 -17.31
CA LEU A 13 -11.03 9.17 -17.98
C LEU A 13 -11.80 8.11 -17.17
N GLY A 14 -12.48 7.20 -17.87
CA GLY A 14 -13.36 6.17 -17.32
C GLY A 14 -12.66 5.04 -16.56
N PHE A 15 -11.73 5.35 -15.66
CA PHE A 15 -11.12 4.36 -14.78
C PHE A 15 -12.11 3.89 -13.72
N ARG A 16 -11.86 2.70 -13.17
CA ARG A 16 -12.61 2.22 -12.01
C ARG A 16 -12.32 3.13 -10.82
N LYS A 17 -13.37 3.66 -10.21
CA LYS A 17 -13.26 4.47 -9.00
C LYS A 17 -12.79 3.63 -7.80
N PRO A 18 -12.12 4.25 -6.82
CA PRO A 18 -11.77 3.58 -5.57
C PRO A 18 -13.00 3.03 -4.86
N LYS A 19 -12.83 1.93 -4.13
CA LYS A 19 -13.87 1.44 -3.22
C LYS A 19 -14.04 2.42 -2.06
N ILE A 20 -15.26 2.51 -1.54
CA ILE A 20 -15.56 3.30 -0.35
C ILE A 20 -14.76 2.77 0.85
N PHE A 21 -14.22 3.69 1.65
CA PHE A 21 -13.57 3.39 2.92
C PHE A 21 -14.44 3.83 4.09
N ASN A 22 -14.91 2.87 4.88
CA ASN A 22 -15.81 3.09 6.02
C ASN A 22 -15.15 2.82 7.40
N SER A 23 -13.81 2.74 7.42
CA SER A 23 -12.96 2.43 8.59
C SER A 23 -13.23 1.11 9.34
N SER A 24 -14.15 0.24 8.90
CA SER A 24 -14.45 -1.01 9.61
C SER A 24 -13.28 -2.00 9.61
N ASP A 25 -12.42 -1.92 8.60
CA ASP A 25 -11.19 -2.69 8.48
C ASP A 25 -10.03 -1.74 8.16
N ARG A 26 -9.28 -1.37 9.20
CA ARG A 26 -8.13 -0.46 9.10
C ARG A 26 -7.04 -0.99 8.17
N SER A 27 -6.93 -2.30 7.98
CA SER A 27 -5.93 -2.89 7.08
C SER A 27 -6.16 -2.50 5.61
N LYS A 28 -7.40 -2.13 5.24
CA LYS A 28 -7.77 -1.67 3.89
C LYS A 28 -7.40 -0.22 3.61
N LEU A 29 -7.00 0.57 4.61
CA LEU A 29 -6.68 1.99 4.41
C LEU A 29 -5.60 2.17 3.33
N ARG A 30 -4.55 1.34 3.36
CA ARG A 30 -3.47 1.43 2.37
C ARG A 30 -3.94 1.08 0.97
N GLU A 31 -4.78 0.05 0.83
CA GLU A 31 -5.38 -0.32 -0.45
C GLU A 31 -6.21 0.84 -1.00
N PHE A 32 -7.05 1.43 -0.16
CA PHE A 32 -7.87 2.59 -0.49
C PHE A 32 -7.05 3.80 -0.96
N ILE A 33 -6.03 4.22 -0.19
CA ILE A 33 -5.16 5.35 -0.56
C ILE A 33 -4.46 5.08 -1.90
N ASN A 34 -4.01 3.85 -2.15
CA ASN A 34 -3.36 3.49 -3.40
C ASN A 34 -4.34 3.52 -4.59
N GLN A 35 -5.57 3.06 -4.40
CA GLN A 35 -6.62 3.17 -5.43
C GLN A 35 -6.89 4.65 -5.76
N CYS A 36 -6.99 5.52 -4.76
CA CYS A 36 -7.16 6.96 -4.98
C CYS A 36 -5.98 7.57 -5.74
N LYS A 37 -4.74 7.27 -5.32
CA LYS A 37 -3.53 7.76 -6.01
C LYS A 37 -3.47 7.31 -7.46
N ASN A 38 -3.75 6.04 -7.74
CA ASN A 38 -3.75 5.51 -9.10
C ASN A 38 -4.85 6.15 -9.96
N TYR A 39 -6.06 6.32 -9.41
CA TYR A 39 -7.15 7.00 -10.12
C TYR A 39 -6.78 8.43 -10.49
N MET A 40 -6.22 9.19 -9.54
CA MET A 40 -5.80 10.58 -9.77
C MET A 40 -4.59 10.66 -10.71
N ALA A 41 -3.67 9.70 -10.67
CA ALA A 41 -2.55 9.66 -11.61
C ALA A 41 -3.02 9.45 -13.06
N GLY A 42 -4.00 8.56 -13.26
CA GLY A 42 -4.66 8.39 -14.56
C GLY A 42 -5.42 9.63 -15.00
N ASN A 43 -5.98 10.39 -14.05
CA ASN A 43 -6.72 11.64 -14.28
C ASN A 43 -5.90 12.89 -13.94
N SER A 44 -4.58 12.86 -14.18
CA SER A 44 -3.67 13.90 -13.67
C SER A 44 -3.94 15.29 -14.23
N HIS A 45 -4.59 15.39 -15.40
CA HIS A 45 -5.06 16.65 -15.98
C HIS A 45 -6.18 17.31 -15.15
N ILE A 46 -6.97 16.53 -14.41
CA ILE A 46 -8.03 17.03 -13.50
C ILE A 46 -7.48 17.33 -12.11
N TYR A 47 -6.66 16.43 -11.57
CA TYR A 47 -6.18 16.48 -10.19
C TYR A 47 -4.85 17.21 -10.06
N GLN A 48 -4.86 18.50 -10.38
CA GLN A 48 -3.65 19.32 -10.34
C GLN A 48 -3.41 19.86 -8.92
N GLU A 49 -4.46 20.34 -8.27
CA GLU A 49 -4.43 21.01 -6.97
C GLU A 49 -4.62 20.06 -5.79
N ASN A 50 -4.02 20.41 -4.64
CA ASN A 50 -4.19 19.64 -3.40
C ASN A 50 -5.65 19.57 -2.97
N ASN A 51 -6.39 20.67 -3.07
CA ASN A 51 -7.81 20.68 -2.68
C ASN A 51 -8.65 19.68 -3.49
N GLN A 52 -8.39 19.55 -4.79
CA GLN A 52 -9.09 18.58 -5.65
C GLN A 52 -8.78 17.13 -5.23
N LYS A 53 -7.50 16.84 -4.97
CA LYS A 53 -7.04 15.52 -4.53
C LYS A 53 -7.64 15.15 -3.17
N ILE A 54 -7.64 16.08 -2.23
CA ILE A 54 -8.15 15.86 -0.87
C ILE A 54 -9.67 15.69 -0.90
N ALA A 55 -10.40 16.58 -1.60
CA ALA A 55 -11.84 16.48 -1.77
C ALA A 55 -12.25 15.11 -2.33
N PHE A 56 -11.52 14.62 -3.34
CA PHE A 56 -11.79 13.30 -3.93
C PHE A 56 -11.67 12.17 -2.90
N VAL A 57 -10.63 12.17 -2.07
CA VAL A 57 -10.47 11.15 -1.03
C VAL A 57 -11.58 11.25 0.01
N LEU A 58 -11.89 12.46 0.49
CA LEU A 58 -12.96 12.69 1.47
C LEU A 58 -14.31 12.18 0.95
N LEU A 59 -14.63 12.43 -0.31
CA LEU A 59 -15.85 11.94 -0.96
C LEU A 59 -15.95 10.42 -1.03
N HIS A 60 -14.84 9.67 -0.93
CA HIS A 60 -14.83 8.21 -0.93
C HIS A 60 -14.66 7.62 0.49
N MET A 61 -14.57 8.46 1.52
CA MET A 61 -14.59 8.05 2.93
C MET A 61 -16.02 8.17 3.47
N GLN A 62 -16.80 7.10 3.34
CA GLN A 62 -18.24 7.10 3.65
C GLN A 62 -18.61 5.93 4.57
N GLY A 63 -19.60 6.14 5.43
CA GLY A 63 -20.02 5.18 6.44
C GLY A 63 -19.04 5.00 7.60
N GLY A 64 -19.53 4.36 8.67
CA GLY A 64 -18.74 4.03 9.85
C GLY A 64 -18.12 5.27 10.51
N THR A 65 -16.96 5.10 11.14
CA THR A 65 -16.25 6.23 11.80
C THR A 65 -15.46 7.08 10.80
N ALA A 66 -15.28 6.61 9.55
CA ALA A 66 -14.65 7.39 8.49
C ALA A 66 -15.48 8.63 8.15
N GLU A 67 -16.79 8.50 8.00
CA GLU A 67 -17.68 9.61 7.69
C GLU A 67 -17.74 10.65 8.81
N SER A 68 -17.83 10.22 10.08
CA SER A 68 -17.78 11.13 11.23
C SER A 68 -16.47 11.92 11.27
N TRP A 69 -15.34 11.26 10.98
CA TRP A 69 -14.05 11.94 10.89
C TRP A 69 -13.99 12.93 9.73
N VAL A 70 -14.57 12.60 8.57
CA VAL A 70 -14.66 13.52 7.41
C VAL A 70 -15.40 14.80 7.81
N GLN A 71 -16.53 14.69 8.50
CA GLN A 71 -17.29 15.86 8.96
C GLN A 71 -16.45 16.74 9.89
N SER A 72 -15.84 16.15 10.92
CA SER A 72 -14.96 16.89 11.83
C SER A 72 -13.75 17.49 11.11
N PHE A 73 -13.16 16.77 10.15
CA PHE A 73 -12.05 17.30 9.35
C PHE A 73 -12.49 18.53 8.54
N ILE A 74 -13.64 18.47 7.86
CA ILE A 74 -14.18 19.60 7.09
C ILE A 74 -14.43 20.80 8.00
N GLU A 75 -15.02 20.61 9.19
CA GLU A 75 -15.25 21.68 10.16
C GLU A 75 -13.96 22.41 10.56
N THR A 76 -12.86 21.68 10.75
CA THR A 76 -11.56 22.28 11.08
C THR A 76 -10.89 23.03 9.93
N LYS A 77 -11.33 22.82 8.68
CA LYS A 77 -10.73 23.38 7.46
C LYS A 77 -11.57 24.49 6.81
N LEU A 78 -12.69 24.85 7.42
CA LEU A 78 -13.49 26.01 7.03
C LEU A 78 -12.73 27.30 7.38
N ILE A 79 -12.41 28.11 6.36
CA ILE A 79 -11.82 29.44 6.53
C ILE A 79 -12.91 30.47 6.20
N ASN A 80 -13.58 30.96 7.25
CA ASN A 80 -14.84 31.71 7.16
C ASN A 80 -15.93 30.91 6.41
N ASP A 81 -17.20 31.32 6.51
CA ASP A 81 -18.37 30.53 6.04
C ASP A 81 -18.39 30.18 4.53
N ASN A 82 -17.37 30.55 3.74
CA ASN A 82 -17.41 30.53 2.29
C ASN A 82 -16.28 29.75 1.58
N PHE A 83 -15.19 29.32 2.23
CA PHE A 83 -14.11 28.62 1.51
C PHE A 83 -13.44 27.48 2.29
N LEU A 84 -13.27 26.33 1.63
CA LEU A 84 -12.55 25.17 2.15
C LEU A 84 -11.09 25.20 1.67
N SER A 85 -10.16 25.21 2.62
CA SER A 85 -8.74 25.02 2.35
C SER A 85 -8.25 23.82 3.14
N TYR A 86 -8.10 22.69 2.46
CA TYR A 86 -7.73 21.44 3.12
C TYR A 86 -6.23 21.35 3.46
N GLY A 87 -5.42 22.28 2.97
CA GLY A 87 -3.97 22.30 3.18
C GLY A 87 -3.22 21.43 2.18
N SER A 88 -2.03 20.96 2.57
CA SER A 88 -1.20 20.16 1.68
C SER A 88 -1.64 18.69 1.64
N TRP A 89 -1.41 18.03 0.50
CA TRP A 89 -1.65 16.60 0.36
C TRP A 89 -0.87 15.76 1.38
N LYS A 90 0.35 16.18 1.72
CA LYS A 90 1.22 15.47 2.67
C LYS A 90 0.64 15.49 4.08
N GLU A 91 0.17 16.65 4.54
CA GLU A 91 -0.45 16.80 5.86
C GLU A 91 -1.75 15.99 5.93
N PHE A 92 -2.60 16.11 4.91
CA PHE A 92 -3.84 15.33 4.84
C PHE A 92 -3.61 13.81 4.95
N ILE A 93 -2.66 13.27 4.19
CA ILE A 93 -2.31 11.84 4.29
C ILE A 93 -1.75 11.48 5.67
N THR A 94 -1.06 12.40 6.32
CA THR A 94 -0.58 12.19 7.71
C THR A 94 -1.76 12.11 8.67
N ASP A 95 -2.73 13.01 8.56
CA ASP A 95 -3.94 13.02 9.39
C ASP A 95 -4.79 11.76 9.19
N VAL A 96 -4.97 11.33 7.94
CA VAL A 96 -5.69 10.09 7.61
C VAL A 96 -5.00 8.85 8.20
N ASN A 97 -3.66 8.77 8.08
CA ASN A 97 -2.91 7.66 8.68
C ASN A 97 -2.93 7.72 10.22
N LYS A 98 -2.95 8.91 10.82
CA LYS A 98 -3.10 9.05 12.28
C LYS A 98 -4.47 8.57 12.76
N ALA A 99 -5.52 8.86 12.00
CA ALA A 99 -6.89 8.50 12.38
C ALA A 99 -7.22 7.01 12.14
N PHE A 100 -6.73 6.43 11.04
CA PHE A 100 -7.15 5.11 10.57
C PHE A 100 -6.01 4.14 10.30
N GLY A 101 -4.77 4.63 10.32
CA GLY A 101 -3.60 3.79 10.10
C GLY A 101 -3.42 2.80 11.24
N ASP A 102 -2.62 1.79 10.97
CA ASP A 102 -2.07 0.96 12.00
C ASP A 102 -0.91 1.76 12.62
N GLU A 103 -1.04 2.21 13.88
CA GLU A 103 -0.03 3.04 14.55
C GLU A 103 1.36 2.39 14.54
N ASN A 104 1.38 1.06 14.39
CA ASN A 104 2.55 0.24 14.44
C ASN A 104 2.81 -0.55 13.13
N ILE A 105 2.51 0.00 11.94
CA ILE A 105 2.76 -0.69 10.63
C ILE A 105 4.14 -1.37 10.57
N GLU A 106 5.17 -0.70 11.07
CA GLU A 106 6.54 -1.23 11.08
C GLU A 106 6.69 -2.42 12.03
N GLU A 107 6.20 -2.32 13.26
CA GLU A 107 6.24 -3.41 14.25
C GLU A 107 5.30 -4.56 13.87
N THR A 108 4.11 -4.27 13.35
CA THR A 108 3.18 -5.25 12.78
C THR A 108 3.84 -5.99 11.61
N ALA A 109 4.48 -5.27 10.68
CA ALA A 109 5.19 -5.90 9.56
C ALA A 109 6.39 -6.73 10.03
N CYS A 110 7.17 -6.23 11.00
CA CYS A 110 8.26 -6.98 11.63
C CYS A 110 7.76 -8.27 12.27
N THR A 111 6.69 -8.19 13.05
CA THR A 111 6.07 -9.34 13.73
C THR A 111 5.54 -10.35 12.73
N LEU A 112 4.88 -9.91 11.66
CA LEU A 112 4.42 -10.78 10.59
C LEU A 112 5.57 -11.44 9.84
N LEU A 113 6.65 -10.71 9.52
CA LEU A 113 7.84 -11.27 8.87
C LEU A 113 8.58 -12.28 9.76
N ARG A 114 8.60 -12.06 11.08
CA ARG A 114 9.19 -13.01 12.03
C ARG A 114 8.42 -14.32 12.10
N ASN A 115 7.10 -14.26 11.96
CA ASN A 115 6.21 -15.40 12.17
C ASN A 115 5.76 -16.10 10.88
N ILE A 116 5.92 -15.50 9.71
CA ILE A 116 5.47 -16.08 8.45
C ILE A 116 6.26 -17.36 8.11
N LYS A 117 5.55 -18.46 7.89
CA LYS A 117 6.09 -19.75 7.42
C LYS A 117 5.56 -20.09 6.04
N GLN A 118 6.37 -20.68 5.17
CA GLN A 118 5.94 -21.24 3.89
C GLN A 118 4.83 -22.27 4.13
N GLY A 119 5.07 -23.26 4.99
CA GLY A 119 4.07 -24.26 5.36
C GLY A 119 3.65 -25.07 4.13
N MET A 120 2.34 -25.22 3.91
CA MET A 120 1.80 -25.94 2.75
C MET A 120 1.79 -25.11 1.46
N ARG A 121 2.10 -23.81 1.53
CA ARG A 121 2.05 -22.89 0.38
C ARG A 121 3.21 -23.14 -0.59
N THR A 122 3.03 -22.71 -1.83
CA THR A 122 4.12 -22.67 -2.81
C THR A 122 5.20 -21.68 -2.36
N ALA A 123 6.42 -21.86 -2.88
CA ALA A 123 7.47 -20.86 -2.70
C ALA A 123 7.03 -19.49 -3.20
N ASP A 124 6.36 -19.42 -4.35
CA ASP A 124 5.93 -18.15 -4.94
C ASP A 124 4.89 -17.42 -4.09
N ASP A 125 3.92 -18.14 -3.51
CA ASP A 125 2.95 -17.55 -2.57
C ASP A 125 3.64 -17.00 -1.31
N TYR A 126 4.62 -17.74 -0.79
CA TYR A 126 5.42 -17.31 0.36
C TYR A 126 6.25 -16.07 0.04
N ILE A 127 6.94 -16.06 -1.12
CA ILE A 127 7.74 -14.94 -1.62
C ILE A 127 6.85 -13.71 -1.80
N ALA A 128 5.71 -13.83 -2.48
CA ALA A 128 4.79 -12.72 -2.71
C ALA A 128 4.31 -12.10 -1.39
N LYS A 129 3.99 -12.94 -0.39
CA LYS A 129 3.60 -12.44 0.93
C LYS A 129 4.77 -11.74 1.64
N PHE A 130 5.98 -12.30 1.57
CA PHE A 130 7.17 -11.70 2.17
C PHE A 130 7.50 -10.34 1.52
N GLN A 131 7.48 -10.25 0.19
CA GLN A 131 7.68 -9.02 -0.57
C GLN A 131 6.63 -7.95 -0.25
N SER A 132 5.40 -8.34 0.09
CA SER A 132 4.35 -7.39 0.50
C SER A 132 4.56 -6.77 1.89
N LEU A 133 5.40 -7.40 2.72
CA LEU A 133 5.67 -7.01 4.11
C LEU A 133 7.04 -6.36 4.29
N ALA A 134 8.08 -6.85 3.60
CA ALA A 134 9.47 -6.39 3.76
C ALA A 134 9.64 -4.86 3.65
N PRO A 135 9.07 -4.16 2.65
CA PRO A 135 9.22 -2.70 2.54
C PRO A 135 8.56 -1.92 3.68
N LYS A 136 7.61 -2.53 4.41
CA LYS A 136 6.90 -1.89 5.52
C LYS A 136 7.65 -2.02 6.84
N ALA A 137 8.45 -3.07 6.99
CA ALA A 137 9.19 -3.39 8.20
C ALA A 137 10.50 -2.62 8.34
N LYS A 138 10.97 -1.96 7.27
CA LYS A 138 12.23 -1.18 7.21
C LYS A 138 13.43 -1.91 7.84
N LEU A 139 13.49 -3.22 7.66
CA LEU A 139 14.57 -4.03 8.19
C LEU A 139 15.79 -3.93 7.28
N GLU A 140 16.97 -3.90 7.89
CA GLU A 140 18.24 -4.10 7.19
C GLU A 140 18.21 -5.40 6.38
N ASP A 141 18.88 -5.39 5.22
CA ASP A 141 18.89 -6.51 4.28
C ASP A 141 19.30 -7.84 4.93
N ALA A 142 20.30 -7.81 5.82
CA ALA A 142 20.77 -8.99 6.54
C ALA A 142 19.66 -9.62 7.41
N ARG A 143 18.90 -8.80 8.15
CA ARG A 143 17.81 -9.27 9.01
C ARG A 143 16.63 -9.75 8.18
N SER A 144 16.32 -9.08 7.07
CA SER A 144 15.28 -9.53 6.15
C SER A 144 15.61 -10.89 5.54
N ILE A 145 16.87 -11.12 5.17
CA ILE A 145 17.35 -12.41 4.68
C ILE A 145 17.22 -13.50 5.76
N GLU A 146 17.58 -13.21 7.01
CA GLU A 146 17.41 -14.17 8.12
C GLU A 146 15.94 -14.57 8.34
N TYR A 147 15.03 -13.59 8.37
CA TYR A 147 13.60 -13.85 8.54
C TYR A 147 13.03 -14.65 7.36
N PHE A 148 13.47 -14.36 6.14
CA PHE A 148 13.09 -15.14 4.97
C PHE A 148 13.54 -16.59 5.12
N LYS A 149 14.79 -16.85 5.52
CA LYS A 149 15.29 -18.22 5.74
C LYS A 149 14.51 -18.97 6.80
N TRP A 150 14.17 -18.32 7.90
CA TRP A 150 13.42 -18.94 9.00
C TRP A 150 11.98 -19.30 8.62
N GLY A 151 11.41 -18.63 7.62
CA GLY A 151 10.07 -18.97 7.14
C GLY A 151 10.04 -20.15 6.17
N LEU A 152 11.14 -20.49 5.50
CA LEU A 152 11.18 -21.59 4.54
C LEU A 152 11.06 -22.97 5.19
N ASN A 153 10.47 -23.91 4.46
CA ASN A 153 10.41 -25.31 4.87
C ASN A 153 11.82 -25.93 4.91
N ASP A 154 12.04 -26.84 5.86
CA ASP A 154 13.36 -27.43 6.14
C ASP A 154 14.05 -28.05 4.92
N PRO A 155 13.38 -28.80 4.01
CA PRO A 155 14.03 -29.36 2.82
C PRO A 155 14.60 -28.29 1.89
N LEU A 156 13.87 -27.18 1.69
CA LEU A 156 14.31 -26.06 0.86
C LEU A 156 15.43 -25.27 1.54
N ARG A 157 15.38 -25.14 2.87
CA ARG A 157 16.44 -24.52 3.66
C ARG A 157 17.74 -25.34 3.62
N GLN A 158 17.66 -26.66 3.78
CA GLN A 158 18.80 -27.58 3.77
C GLN A 158 19.47 -27.66 2.39
N ARG A 159 18.69 -27.78 1.32
CA ARG A 159 19.20 -27.83 -0.06
C ARG A 159 20.05 -26.60 -0.41
N ARG A 160 19.78 -25.47 0.24
CA ARG A 160 20.52 -24.23 0.05
C ARG A 160 21.88 -24.19 0.73
N TYR A 161 22.04 -24.85 1.88
CA TYR A 161 23.35 -24.98 2.53
C TYR A 161 24.32 -25.84 1.72
N GLY A 162 23.83 -26.65 0.78
CA GLY A 162 24.63 -27.41 -0.17
C GLY A 162 25.09 -26.63 -1.42
N MET A 163 24.77 -25.33 -1.54
CA MET A 163 25.23 -24.51 -2.66
C MET A 163 26.64 -23.96 -2.41
N GLU A 164 27.43 -23.87 -3.48
CA GLU A 164 28.83 -23.41 -3.47
C GLU A 164 29.00 -21.95 -3.02
N SER A 165 27.96 -21.11 -3.17
CA SER A 165 27.94 -19.75 -2.62
C SER A 165 26.58 -19.38 -2.05
N MET A 166 26.59 -18.80 -0.84
CA MET A 166 25.38 -18.35 -0.16
C MET A 166 24.92 -17.00 -0.76
N PRO A 167 23.64 -16.88 -1.18
CA PRO A 167 23.17 -15.64 -1.77
C PRO A 167 23.12 -14.50 -0.76
N LYS A 168 23.56 -13.31 -1.20
CA LYS A 168 23.71 -12.11 -0.37
C LYS A 168 22.54 -11.13 -0.47
N THR A 169 21.62 -11.34 -1.41
CA THR A 169 20.49 -10.43 -1.67
C THR A 169 19.16 -11.18 -1.65
N LEU A 170 18.10 -10.52 -1.20
CA LEU A 170 16.74 -11.09 -1.17
C LEU A 170 16.26 -11.57 -2.55
N ASP A 171 16.60 -10.85 -3.62
CA ASP A 171 16.20 -11.24 -4.98
C ASP A 171 16.78 -12.60 -5.39
N LYS A 172 18.06 -12.83 -5.07
CA LYS A 172 18.66 -14.16 -5.23
C LYS A 172 18.07 -15.16 -4.24
N TRP A 173 17.60 -14.72 -3.06
CA TRP A 173 16.78 -15.57 -2.18
C TRP A 173 15.50 -16.06 -2.86
N TYR A 174 14.75 -15.17 -3.48
CA TYR A 174 13.51 -15.49 -4.19
C TYR A 174 13.74 -16.42 -5.38
N GLU A 175 14.70 -16.09 -6.26
CA GLU A 175 15.00 -16.85 -7.48
C GLU A 175 15.28 -18.34 -7.18
N TYR A 176 16.21 -18.61 -6.26
CA TYR A 176 16.59 -19.98 -5.94
C TYR A 176 15.49 -20.74 -5.18
N THR A 177 14.75 -20.07 -4.28
CA THR A 177 13.66 -20.71 -3.54
C THR A 177 12.55 -21.15 -4.49
N SER A 178 12.12 -20.29 -5.42
CA SER A 178 11.13 -20.63 -6.44
C SER A 178 11.59 -21.80 -7.31
N ARG A 179 12.84 -21.73 -7.82
CA ARG A 179 13.44 -22.80 -8.62
C ARG A 179 13.45 -24.15 -7.89
N PHE A 180 13.85 -24.18 -6.62
CA PHE A 180 13.95 -25.43 -5.86
C PHE A 180 12.59 -26.03 -5.51
N ASP A 181 11.59 -25.21 -5.18
CA ASP A 181 10.23 -25.67 -4.91
C ASP A 181 9.59 -26.25 -6.17
N ASN A 182 9.78 -25.59 -7.33
CA ASN A 182 9.31 -26.09 -8.62
C ASN A 182 9.94 -27.44 -8.99
N GLN A 183 11.25 -27.60 -8.77
CA GLN A 183 11.92 -28.89 -8.99
C GLN A 183 11.41 -29.99 -8.05
N TRP A 184 11.12 -29.66 -6.80
CA TRP A 184 10.62 -30.63 -5.82
C TRP A 184 9.19 -31.07 -6.10
N ARG A 185 8.32 -30.13 -6.52
CA ARG A 185 6.92 -30.42 -6.84
C ARG A 185 6.72 -31.11 -8.20
N SER A 186 7.72 -31.06 -9.07
CA SER A 186 7.70 -31.71 -10.39
C SER A 186 8.37 -33.10 -10.39
N ALA A 187 8.91 -33.54 -9.26
CA ALA A 187 9.57 -34.84 -9.08
C ALA A 187 8.63 -35.83 -8.38
#